data_AF-A0A535C749-F1
#
_entry.id   AF-A0A535C749-F1
#
_cell.length_a   1.000
_cell.length_b   1.000
_cell.length_c   1.000
_cell.angle_alpha   90.00
_cell.angle_beta   90.00
_cell.angle_gamma   90.00
#
_symmetry.space_group_name_H-M   'P 1'
#
loop_
_entity.id
_entity.type
_entity.pdbx_description
1 polymer ?
#
loop_
_entity_poly.entity_id
_entity_poly.type
_entity_poly.pdbx_seq_one_letter_code
_entity_poly.pdbx_strand_id
1 'polypeptide(L)'
;DQRAPAADLMRAQLGPAGGTLIAAGIAVSTFGFLNLVILVTPRVLQAMAADGVFFRALAELHPIHRTPAAAILFQAAWAIVLALTGTFSELVDYVAFGDWIFFGLTVAGLFIYRARDVTPLPLPTVERGLAGEGAAPRAFRVPGYPWTPALFVLAALYVVASAVLANPRNAFVGTGLLLLGVPVYLVQKPSRVLTP
;
A
#
# COMPACT_ATOMS: atom_id res chain seq x y z
N ASP A 1 11.64 -20.03 -16.17
CA ASP A 1 10.78 -21.16 -15.79
C ASP A 1 9.50 -20.62 -15.15
N GLN A 2 8.52 -20.23 -15.97
CA GLN A 2 7.27 -19.59 -15.52
C GLN A 2 6.24 -20.68 -15.25
N ARG A 3 6.14 -21.12 -13.99
CA ARG A 3 5.20 -22.15 -13.57
C ARG A 3 3.92 -21.49 -13.08
N ALA A 4 2.77 -21.98 -13.55
CA ALA A 4 1.46 -21.70 -12.96
C ALA A 4 1.12 -22.91 -12.07
N PRO A 5 1.72 -23.02 -10.87
CA PRO A 5 1.73 -24.27 -10.12
C PRO A 5 0.32 -24.78 -9.81
N ALA A 6 -0.62 -23.87 -9.54
CA ALA A 6 -2.02 -24.24 -9.31
C ALA A 6 -2.69 -24.82 -10.58
N ALA A 7 -2.45 -24.25 -11.76
CA ALA A 7 -3.00 -24.76 -13.01
C ALA A 7 -2.36 -26.10 -13.39
N ASP A 8 -1.05 -26.27 -13.17
CA ASP A 8 -0.32 -27.50 -13.47
C ASP A 8 -0.74 -28.64 -12.52
N LEU A 9 -0.92 -28.36 -11.23
CA LEU A 9 -1.47 -29.31 -10.26
C LEU A 9 -2.89 -29.75 -10.62
N MET A 10 -3.74 -28.80 -11.04
CA MET A 10 -5.13 -29.09 -11.39
C MET A 10 -5.25 -29.83 -12.72
N ARG A 11 -4.34 -29.57 -13.68
CA ARG A 11 -4.19 -30.42 -14.88
C ARG A 11 -3.80 -31.84 -14.52
N ALA A 12 -2.87 -32.01 -13.57
CA ALA A 12 -2.43 -33.34 -13.15
C ALA A 12 -3.52 -34.14 -12.44
N GLN A 13 -4.40 -33.49 -11.67
CA GLN A 13 -5.45 -34.18 -10.90
C GLN A 13 -6.79 -34.32 -11.63
N LEU A 14 -7.22 -33.32 -12.40
CA LEU A 14 -8.57 -33.23 -13.00
C LEU A 14 -8.53 -33.22 -14.53
N GLY A 15 -7.36 -33.45 -15.12
CA GLY A 15 -7.14 -33.41 -16.57
C GLY A 15 -7.19 -32.00 -17.17
N PRO A 16 -7.18 -31.90 -18.51
CA PRO A 16 -7.09 -30.62 -19.22
C PRO A 16 -8.21 -29.63 -18.87
N ALA A 17 -9.44 -30.13 -18.64
CA ALA A 17 -10.60 -29.31 -18.30
C ALA A 17 -10.46 -28.64 -16.92
N GLY A 18 -9.97 -29.36 -15.91
CA GLY A 18 -9.73 -28.81 -14.58
C GLY A 18 -8.64 -27.73 -14.56
N GLY A 19 -7.60 -27.92 -15.37
CA GLY A 19 -6.58 -26.91 -15.61
C GLY A 19 -7.13 -25.61 -16.19
N THR A 20 -7.95 -25.70 -17.23
CA THR A 20 -8.56 -24.52 -17.89
C THR A 20 -9.52 -23.79 -16.95
N LEU A 21 -10.33 -24.51 -16.18
CA LEU A 21 -11.26 -23.91 -15.22
C LEU A 21 -10.51 -23.07 -14.17
N ILE A 22 -9.45 -23.63 -13.59
CA ILE A 22 -8.66 -22.93 -12.56
C ILE A 22 -7.86 -21.79 -13.14
N ALA A 23 -7.28 -21.95 -14.32
CA ALA A 23 -6.61 -20.85 -15.02
C ALA A 23 -7.58 -19.69 -15.31
N ALA A 24 -8.82 -19.99 -15.74
CA ALA A 24 -9.85 -18.97 -15.95
C ALA A 24 -10.24 -18.27 -14.63
N GLY A 25 -10.40 -19.03 -13.54
CA GLY A 25 -10.67 -18.46 -12.21
C GLY A 25 -9.56 -17.54 -11.72
N ILE A 26 -8.29 -17.95 -11.87
CA ILE A 26 -7.12 -17.12 -11.55
C ILE A 26 -7.10 -15.86 -12.42
N ALA A 27 -7.38 -15.98 -13.72
CA ALA A 27 -7.42 -14.83 -14.63
C ALA A 27 -8.50 -13.81 -14.22
N VAL A 28 -9.72 -14.26 -13.88
CA VAL A 28 -10.81 -13.38 -13.42
C VAL A 28 -10.45 -12.71 -12.09
N SER A 29 -9.90 -13.46 -11.13
CA SER A 29 -9.47 -12.93 -9.84
C SER A 29 -8.37 -11.87 -9.99
N THR A 30 -7.36 -12.16 -10.81
CA THR A 30 -6.25 -11.23 -11.09
C THR A 30 -6.77 -9.97 -11.78
N PHE A 31 -7.67 -10.10 -12.75
CA PHE A 31 -8.27 -8.96 -13.44
C PHE A 31 -9.09 -8.08 -12.48
N GLY A 32 -9.88 -8.70 -11.59
CA GLY A 32 -10.62 -7.98 -10.56
C GLY A 32 -9.71 -7.20 -9.60
N PHE A 33 -8.61 -7.82 -9.15
CA PHE A 33 -7.63 -7.16 -8.30
C PHE A 33 -6.94 -5.99 -9.02
N LEU A 34 -6.54 -6.16 -10.27
CA LEU A 34 -5.95 -5.08 -11.07
C LEU A 34 -6.91 -3.90 -11.24
N ASN A 35 -8.19 -4.15 -11.50
CA ASN A 35 -9.19 -3.10 -11.58
C ASN A 35 -9.31 -2.30 -10.27
N LEU A 36 -9.30 -2.99 -9.13
CA LEU A 36 -9.31 -2.35 -7.81
C LEU A 36 -8.07 -1.47 -7.60
N VAL A 37 -6.87 -1.99 -7.88
CA VAL A 37 -5.60 -1.26 -7.67
C VAL A 37 -5.50 -0.03 -8.58
N ILE A 38 -5.96 -0.12 -9.84
CA ILE A 38 -6.01 1.01 -10.77
C ILE A 38 -6.93 2.13 -10.26
N LEU A 39 -7.95 1.81 -9.44
CA LEU A 39 -8.86 2.81 -8.89
C LEU A 39 -8.39 3.37 -7.54
N VAL A 40 -7.74 2.56 -6.70
CA VAL A 40 -7.38 2.96 -5.33
C VAL A 40 -6.05 3.72 -5.29
N THR A 41 -5.01 3.19 -5.94
CA THR A 41 -3.65 3.73 -5.84
C THR A 41 -3.50 5.18 -6.34
N PRO A 42 -4.14 5.60 -7.45
CA PRO A 42 -4.05 7.00 -7.90
C PRO A 42 -4.65 8.00 -6.92
N ARG A 43 -5.60 7.58 -6.07
CA ARG A 43 -6.19 8.46 -5.05
C ARG A 43 -5.19 8.79 -3.95
N VAL A 44 -4.30 7.85 -3.62
CA VAL A 44 -3.18 8.11 -2.69
C VAL A 44 -2.22 9.13 -3.29
N LEU A 45 -1.84 8.95 -4.56
CA LEU A 45 -0.98 9.91 -5.28
C LEU A 45 -1.63 11.30 -5.40
N GLN A 46 -2.94 11.35 -5.66
CA GLN A 46 -3.70 12.60 -5.74
C GLN A 46 -3.79 13.29 -4.37
N ALA A 47 -4.04 12.56 -3.29
CA ALA A 47 -4.06 13.12 -1.94
C ALA A 47 -2.69 13.65 -1.54
N MET A 48 -1.61 12.89 -1.80
CA MET A 48 -0.24 13.34 -1.58
C MET A 48 0.10 14.61 -2.40
N ALA A 49 -0.37 14.69 -3.65
CA ALA A 49 -0.20 15.88 -4.47
C ALA A 49 -1.02 17.07 -3.96
N ALA A 50 -2.22 16.83 -3.42
CA ALA A 50 -3.08 17.85 -2.83
C ALA A 50 -2.48 18.40 -1.52
N ASP A 51 -1.83 17.55 -0.73
CA ASP A 51 -1.09 17.91 0.49
C ASP A 51 0.26 18.62 0.20
N GLY A 52 0.61 18.77 -1.09
CA GLY A 52 1.81 19.47 -1.53
C GLY A 52 3.12 18.69 -1.35
N VAL A 53 3.03 17.39 -1.05
CA VAL A 53 4.19 16.47 -0.91
C VAL A 53 4.49 15.67 -2.19
N PHE A 54 3.66 15.86 -3.22
CA PHE A 54 3.86 15.30 -4.56
C PHE A 54 3.57 16.33 -5.67
N PHE A 55 3.83 15.99 -6.94
CA PHE A 55 3.66 16.94 -8.05
C PHE A 55 2.22 17.46 -8.14
N ARG A 56 2.04 18.78 -8.06
CA ARG A 56 0.72 19.44 -7.99
C ARG A 56 -0.20 19.12 -9.19
N ALA A 57 0.36 18.82 -10.36
CA ALA A 57 -0.40 18.40 -11.54
C ALA A 57 -1.19 17.09 -11.32
N LEU A 58 -0.77 16.25 -10.37
CA LEU A 58 -1.45 15.01 -10.02
C LEU A 58 -2.60 15.22 -9.02
N ALA A 59 -2.70 16.42 -8.42
CA ALA A 59 -3.78 16.80 -7.52
C ALA A 59 -5.08 17.12 -8.28
N GLU A 60 -4.98 17.42 -9.58
CA GLU A 60 -6.10 17.86 -10.41
C GLU A 60 -7.09 16.71 -10.67
N LEU A 61 -8.36 17.00 -10.41
CA LEU A 61 -9.47 16.10 -10.68
C LEU A 61 -10.14 16.52 -11.99
N HIS A 62 -10.53 15.53 -12.80
CA HIS A 62 -11.27 15.79 -14.03
C HIS A 62 -12.57 16.58 -13.72
N PRO A 63 -12.88 17.68 -14.43
CA PRO A 63 -13.96 18.60 -14.06
C PRO A 63 -15.35 17.94 -14.01
N ILE A 64 -15.61 16.99 -14.90
CA ILE A 64 -16.90 16.27 -14.99
C ILE A 64 -16.90 14.99 -14.12
N HIS A 65 -15.96 14.08 -14.39
CA HIS A 65 -15.92 12.75 -13.75
C HIS A 65 -15.31 12.73 -12.35
N ARG A 66 -14.68 13.82 -11.90
CA ARG A 66 -13.97 13.93 -10.61
C ARG A 66 -12.98 12.79 -10.37
N THR A 67 -12.33 12.33 -11.43
CA THR A 67 -11.33 11.27 -11.41
C THR A 67 -9.93 11.86 -11.54
N PRO A 68 -8.93 11.33 -10.82
CA PRO A 68 -7.55 11.81 -10.89
C PRO A 68 -6.85 11.26 -12.15
N ALA A 69 -7.22 11.77 -13.32
CA ALA A 69 -6.77 11.24 -14.62
C ALA A 69 -5.24 11.31 -14.79
N ALA A 70 -4.61 12.41 -14.37
CA ALA A 70 -3.16 12.57 -14.42
C ALA A 70 -2.44 11.53 -13.54
N ALA A 71 -2.96 11.26 -12.34
CA ALA A 71 -2.39 10.25 -11.44
C ALA A 71 -2.51 8.83 -11.98
N ILE A 72 -3.63 8.52 -12.65
CA ILE A 72 -3.83 7.24 -13.32
C ILE A 72 -2.80 7.06 -14.45
N LEU A 73 -2.62 8.07 -15.29
CA LEU A 73 -1.65 8.01 -16.40
C LEU A 73 -0.21 7.88 -15.91
N PHE A 74 0.15 8.62 -14.86
CA PHE A 74 1.47 8.51 -14.23
C PHE A 74 1.72 7.11 -13.67
N GLN A 75 0.77 6.55 -12.92
CA GLN A 75 0.87 5.19 -12.40
C GLN A 75 0.96 4.16 -13.53
N ALA A 76 0.16 4.31 -14.59
CA ALA A 76 0.19 3.41 -15.73
C ALA A 76 1.54 3.45 -16.46
N ALA A 77 2.10 4.64 -16.69
CA ALA A 77 3.42 4.80 -17.29
C ALA A 77 4.50 4.13 -16.44
N TRP A 78 4.47 4.32 -15.12
CA TRP A 78 5.42 3.68 -14.22
C TRP A 78 5.28 2.15 -14.20
N ALA A 79 4.04 1.65 -14.18
CA ALA A 79 3.77 0.21 -14.24
C ALA A 79 4.29 -0.41 -15.54
N ILE A 80 4.14 0.27 -16.69
CA ILE A 80 4.68 -0.18 -17.98
C ILE A 80 6.21 -0.25 -17.93
N VAL A 81 6.87 0.78 -17.39
CA VAL A 81 8.34 0.76 -17.24
C VAL A 81 8.79 -0.43 -16.43
N LEU A 82 8.20 -0.64 -15.24
CA LEU A 82 8.54 -1.77 -14.37
C LEU A 82 8.29 -3.13 -15.04
N ALA A 83 7.17 -3.27 -15.75
CA ALA A 83 6.83 -4.49 -16.48
C ALA A 83 7.80 -4.82 -17.62
N LEU A 84 8.41 -3.80 -18.24
CA LEU A 84 9.40 -3.97 -19.30
C LEU A 84 10.81 -4.24 -18.75
N THR A 85 11.14 -3.73 -17.56
CA THR A 85 12.49 -3.81 -17.00
C THR A 85 12.72 -4.94 -16.01
N GLY A 86 11.68 -5.42 -15.33
CA GLY A 86 11.80 -6.37 -14.21
C GLY A 86 11.12 -7.71 -14.48
N THR A 87 11.61 -8.77 -13.84
CA THR A 87 10.88 -10.05 -13.81
C THR A 87 9.76 -10.02 -12.77
N PHE A 88 8.69 -10.79 -12.98
CA PHE A 88 7.57 -10.85 -12.03
C PHE A 88 8.03 -11.19 -10.59
N SER A 89 8.96 -12.13 -10.44
CA SER A 89 9.48 -12.53 -9.12
C SER A 89 10.21 -11.38 -8.43
N GLU A 90 11.07 -10.65 -9.16
CA GLU A 90 11.78 -9.49 -8.60
C GLU A 90 10.82 -8.37 -8.21
N LEU A 91 9.81 -8.08 -9.04
CA LEU A 91 8.82 -7.04 -8.74
C LEU A 91 8.02 -7.38 -7.48
N VAL A 92 7.62 -8.65 -7.32
CA VAL A 92 6.94 -9.12 -6.10
C VAL A 92 7.85 -8.98 -4.88
N ASP A 93 9.13 -9.35 -5.01
CA ASP A 93 10.09 -9.21 -3.91
C ASP A 93 10.28 -7.75 -3.49
N TYR A 94 10.35 -6.82 -4.45
CA TYR A 94 10.51 -5.38 -4.19
C TYR A 94 9.31 -4.81 -3.43
N VAL A 95 8.09 -5.15 -3.87
CA VAL A 95 6.86 -4.69 -3.22
C VAL A 95 6.74 -5.29 -1.82
N ALA A 96 6.93 -6.61 -1.68
CA ALA A 96 6.85 -7.28 -0.39
C ALA A 96 7.83 -6.68 0.62
N PHE A 97 9.07 -6.42 0.20
CA PHE A 97 10.07 -5.77 1.06
C PHE A 97 9.60 -4.40 1.58
N GLY A 98 9.09 -3.54 0.69
CA GLY A 98 8.55 -2.24 1.06
C GLY A 98 7.33 -2.33 1.98
N ASP A 99 6.38 -3.21 1.66
CA ASP A 99 5.16 -3.42 2.42
C ASP A 99 5.45 -3.85 3.86
N TRP A 100 6.37 -4.81 4.08
CA TRP A 100 6.71 -5.27 5.42
C TRP A 100 7.39 -4.20 6.27
N ILE A 101 8.21 -3.33 5.67
CA ILE A 101 8.78 -2.18 6.37
C ILE A 101 7.67 -1.22 6.82
N PHE A 102 6.80 -0.81 5.90
CA PHE A 102 5.75 0.16 6.23
C PHE A 102 4.70 -0.42 7.17
N PHE A 103 4.27 -1.66 6.98
CA PHE A 103 3.35 -2.33 7.92
C PHE A 103 3.96 -2.41 9.31
N GLY A 104 5.24 -2.78 9.42
CA GLY A 104 5.97 -2.78 10.68
C GLY A 104 5.99 -1.39 11.33
N LEU A 105 6.30 -0.34 10.56
CA LEU A 105 6.32 1.04 11.03
C LEU A 105 4.93 1.56 11.44
N THR A 106 3.88 1.23 10.69
CA THR A 106 2.49 1.60 11.01
C THR A 106 2.09 0.99 12.36
N VAL A 107 2.38 -0.30 12.57
CA VAL A 107 2.06 -0.97 13.84
C VAL A 107 2.97 -0.51 14.97
N ALA A 108 4.25 -0.24 14.71
CA ALA A 108 5.15 0.37 15.69
C ALA A 108 4.66 1.77 16.11
N GLY A 109 4.13 2.54 15.15
CA GLY A 109 3.52 3.84 15.37
C GLY A 109 2.36 3.79 16.38
N LEU A 110 1.61 2.68 16.44
CA LEU A 110 0.56 2.48 17.45
C LEU A 110 1.11 2.59 18.88
N PHE A 111 2.31 2.08 19.15
CA PHE A 111 2.93 2.21 20.48
C PHE A 111 3.29 3.65 20.80
N ILE A 112 3.76 4.41 19.79
CA ILE A 112 4.08 5.84 19.94
C ILE A 112 2.80 6.63 20.18
N TYR A 113 1.75 6.41 19.38
CA TYR A 113 0.46 7.07 19.56
C TYR A 113 -0.15 6.69 20.92
N ARG A 114 -0.14 5.42 21.32
CA ARG A 114 -0.59 5.00 22.66
C ARG A 114 0.20 5.64 23.81
N ALA A 115 1.50 5.86 23.63
CA ALA A 115 2.32 6.56 24.62
C ALA A 115 2.07 8.07 24.65
N ARG A 116 1.62 8.67 23.53
CA ARG A 116 1.31 10.10 23.38
C ARG A 116 -0.16 10.45 23.64
N ASP A 117 -1.09 9.50 23.45
CA ASP A 117 -2.55 9.58 23.65
C ASP A 117 -2.94 9.70 25.15
N VAL A 118 -1.99 10.08 26.01
CA VAL A 118 -2.28 10.74 27.29
C VAL A 118 -2.87 12.14 27.05
N THR A 119 -2.79 12.70 25.83
CA THR A 119 -3.42 13.98 25.46
C THR A 119 -4.58 13.76 24.50
N PRO A 120 -5.84 14.09 24.87
CA PRO A 120 -6.99 13.89 24.00
C PRO A 120 -6.94 14.87 22.83
N LEU A 121 -6.72 14.35 21.62
CA LEU A 121 -6.91 15.10 20.38
C LEU A 121 -8.42 15.33 20.15
N PRO A 122 -8.86 16.56 19.88
CA PRO A 122 -10.24 16.82 19.50
C PRO A 122 -10.50 16.22 18.11
N LEU A 123 -11.38 15.22 18.04
CA LEU A 123 -11.80 14.62 16.78
C LEU A 123 -12.41 15.67 15.84
N PRO A 124 -12.15 15.56 14.51
CA PRO A 124 -12.76 16.41 13.51
C PRO A 124 -14.30 16.29 13.55
N THR A 125 -14.96 17.44 13.44
CA THR A 125 -16.40 17.65 13.67
C THR A 125 -17.33 16.74 12.84
N VAL A 126 -16.82 16.14 11.75
CA VAL A 126 -17.58 15.23 10.89
C VAL A 126 -18.03 13.97 11.64
N GLU A 127 -17.23 13.45 12.57
CA GLU A 127 -17.63 12.29 13.40
C GLU A 127 -18.58 12.67 14.55
N ARG A 128 -18.62 13.95 14.95
CA ARG A 128 -19.54 14.45 15.98
C ARG A 128 -20.99 14.55 15.47
N GLY A 129 -21.21 14.69 14.17
CA GLY A 129 -22.57 14.76 13.60
C GLY A 129 -23.29 13.40 13.52
N LEU A 130 -22.53 12.29 13.54
CA LEU A 130 -23.07 10.92 13.52
C LEU A 130 -23.19 10.31 14.92
N ALA A 131 -22.41 10.81 15.88
CA ALA A 131 -22.49 10.43 17.28
C ALA A 131 -23.49 11.35 17.99
N GLY A 132 -24.71 10.87 18.20
CA GLY A 132 -25.70 11.54 19.04
C GLY A 132 -25.11 11.98 20.38
N GLU A 133 -25.62 13.10 20.89
CA GLU A 133 -25.22 13.77 22.13
C GLU A 133 -25.05 12.76 23.29
N GLY A 134 -23.80 12.39 23.61
CA GLY A 134 -23.50 11.59 24.81
C GLY A 134 -22.51 10.44 24.65
N ALA A 135 -22.11 10.06 23.44
CA ALA A 135 -21.11 9.01 23.25
C ALA A 135 -19.76 9.62 22.81
N ALA A 136 -18.84 9.84 23.76
CA ALA A 136 -17.43 9.94 23.40
C ALA A 136 -17.06 8.68 22.60
N PRO A 137 -16.60 8.79 21.34
CA PRO A 137 -16.33 7.62 20.51
C PRO A 137 -15.29 6.75 21.22
N ARG A 138 -15.69 5.54 21.60
CA ARG A 138 -14.77 4.56 22.19
C ARG A 138 -13.73 4.22 21.12
N ALA A 139 -12.56 4.85 21.19
CA ALA A 139 -11.43 4.50 20.35
C ALA A 139 -11.18 2.99 20.44
N PHE A 140 -11.17 2.32 19.29
CA PHE A 140 -10.98 0.88 19.18
C PHE A 140 -9.67 0.46 19.88
N ARG A 141 -9.76 -0.53 20.76
CA ARG A 141 -8.59 -1.09 21.46
C ARG A 141 -8.24 -2.44 20.87
N VAL A 142 -7.00 -2.58 20.38
CA VAL A 142 -6.47 -3.85 19.89
C VAL A 142 -6.55 -4.93 20.99
N PRO A 143 -7.27 -6.05 20.75
CA PRO A 143 -7.31 -7.17 21.68
C PRO A 143 -5.92 -7.76 21.91
N GLY A 144 -5.59 -8.05 23.17
CA GLY A 144 -4.27 -8.63 23.52
C GLY A 144 -3.10 -7.64 23.44
N TYR A 145 -3.35 -6.33 23.48
CA TYR A 145 -2.31 -5.32 23.61
C TYR A 145 -1.56 -5.43 24.96
N PRO A 146 -0.22 -5.26 24.99
CA PRO A 146 0.72 -5.01 23.89
C PRO A 146 1.26 -6.22 23.11
N TRP A 147 0.89 -7.46 23.44
CA TRP A 147 1.50 -8.65 22.85
C TRP A 147 1.17 -8.84 21.37
N THR A 148 -0.08 -8.62 20.97
CA THR A 148 -0.51 -8.82 19.57
C THR A 148 0.20 -7.88 18.59
N PRO A 149 0.34 -6.56 18.83
CA PRO A 149 1.09 -5.70 17.92
C PRO A 149 2.60 -5.91 18.05
N ALA A 150 3.12 -6.25 19.23
CA ALA A 150 4.54 -6.52 19.42
C ALA A 150 4.99 -7.74 18.61
N LEU A 151 4.20 -8.83 18.65
CA LEU A 151 4.47 -10.02 17.85
C LEU A 151 4.47 -9.70 16.35
N PHE A 152 3.55 -8.86 15.89
CA PHE A 152 3.51 -8.42 14.50
C PHE A 152 4.75 -7.62 14.10
N VAL A 153 5.17 -6.66 14.94
CA VAL A 153 6.40 -5.88 14.70
C VAL A 153 7.63 -6.80 14.64
N LEU A 154 7.73 -7.79 15.54
CA LEU A 154 8.81 -8.78 15.51
C LEU A 154 8.77 -9.64 14.24
N ALA A 155 7.59 -10.07 13.80
CA ALA A 155 7.42 -10.81 12.56
C ALA A 155 7.82 -9.96 11.34
N ALA A 156 7.41 -8.69 11.30
CA ALA A 156 7.81 -7.76 10.24
C ALA A 156 9.33 -7.55 10.21
N LEU A 157 9.97 -7.36 11.37
CA LEU A 157 11.42 -7.26 11.48
C LEU A 157 12.12 -8.53 10.99
N TYR A 158 11.59 -9.71 11.35
CA TYR A 158 12.13 -10.99 10.88
C TYR A 158 12.02 -11.12 9.36
N VAL A 159 10.87 -10.76 8.77
CA VAL A 159 10.69 -10.83 7.30
C VAL A 159 11.63 -9.88 6.58
N VAL A 160 11.76 -8.64 7.05
CA VAL A 160 12.70 -7.66 6.46
C VAL A 160 14.14 -8.16 6.59
N ALA A 161 14.56 -8.64 7.76
CA ALA A 161 15.91 -9.18 7.95
C ALA A 161 16.17 -10.41 7.07
N SER A 162 15.20 -11.32 6.98
CA SER A 162 15.27 -12.50 6.12
C SER A 162 15.38 -12.12 4.64
N ALA A 163 14.59 -11.14 4.18
CA ALA A 163 14.65 -10.65 2.81
C ALA A 163 16.01 -10.03 2.46
N VAL A 164 16.59 -9.24 3.38
CA VAL A 164 17.93 -8.65 3.23
C VAL A 164 19.01 -9.75 3.12
N LEU A 165 18.92 -10.78 3.97
CA LEU A 165 19.88 -11.88 3.97
C LEU A 165 19.75 -12.79 2.74
N ALA A 166 18.51 -13.05 2.30
CA ALA A 166 18.24 -13.94 1.18
C ALA A 166 18.61 -13.30 -0.17
N ASN A 167 18.25 -12.03 -0.37
CA ASN A 167 18.45 -11.33 -1.65
C ASN A 167 18.90 -9.88 -1.42
N PRO A 168 20.18 -9.65 -1.06
CA PRO A 168 20.68 -8.32 -0.72
C PRO A 168 20.53 -7.32 -1.87
N ARG A 169 20.69 -7.79 -3.13
CA ARG A 169 20.47 -6.95 -4.31
C ARG A 169 19.04 -6.39 -4.36
N ASN A 170 18.04 -7.22 -4.08
CA ASN A 170 16.64 -6.80 -4.12
C ASN A 170 16.31 -5.83 -2.99
N ALA A 171 16.88 -6.05 -1.81
CA ALA A 171 16.79 -5.10 -0.71
C ALA A 171 17.43 -3.74 -1.06
N PHE A 172 18.62 -3.71 -1.69
CA PHE A 172 19.24 -2.46 -2.13
C PHE A 172 18.38 -1.70 -3.15
N VAL A 173 17.79 -2.39 -4.13
CA VAL A 173 16.88 -1.77 -5.11
C VAL A 173 15.62 -1.24 -4.43
N GLY A 174 15.02 -2.04 -3.53
CA GLY A 174 13.86 -1.63 -2.74
C GLY A 174 14.15 -0.40 -1.87
N THR A 175 15.26 -0.40 -1.13
CA THR A 175 15.71 0.76 -0.37
C THR A 175 15.99 1.96 -1.26
N GLY A 176 16.61 1.75 -2.43
CA GLY A 176 16.83 2.82 -3.42
C GLY A 176 15.53 3.44 -3.92
N LEU A 177 14.50 2.62 -4.20
CA LEU A 177 13.17 3.08 -4.57
C LEU A 177 12.50 3.89 -3.45
N LEU A 178 12.64 3.45 -2.19
CA LEU A 178 12.15 4.21 -1.03
C LEU A 178 12.86 5.55 -0.87
N LEU A 179 14.19 5.55 -1.00
CA LEU A 179 15.00 6.75 -0.88
C LEU A 179 14.77 7.73 -2.04
N LEU A 180 14.40 7.24 -3.24
CA LEU A 180 14.00 8.09 -4.37
C LEU A 180 12.79 8.98 -4.06
N GLY A 181 11.95 8.58 -3.10
CA GLY A 181 10.87 9.43 -2.59
C GLY A 181 11.37 10.65 -1.79
N VAL A 182 12.55 10.57 -1.17
CA VAL A 182 13.09 11.63 -0.31
C VAL A 182 13.44 12.90 -1.10
N PRO A 183 14.17 12.85 -2.23
CA PRO A 183 14.40 14.03 -3.07
C PRO A 183 13.10 14.70 -3.52
N VAL A 184 12.09 13.91 -3.91
CA VAL A 184 10.80 14.46 -4.34
C VAL A 184 10.13 15.20 -3.19
N TYR A 185 10.11 14.60 -1.99
CA TYR A 185 9.58 15.23 -0.78
C TYR A 185 10.34 16.51 -0.39
N LEU A 186 11.67 16.54 -0.50
CA LEU A 186 12.48 17.70 -0.14
C LEU A 186 12.36 18.85 -1.13
N VAL A 187 12.24 18.55 -2.43
CA VAL A 187 12.03 19.56 -3.49
C VAL A 187 10.63 20.15 -3.39
N GLN A 188 9.64 19.32 -3.05
CA GLN A 188 8.27 19.74 -2.83
C GLN A 188 8.07 20.07 -1.35
N LYS A 189 8.68 21.18 -0.96
CA LYS A 189 8.54 21.75 0.39
C LYS A 189 7.04 21.95 0.67
N PRO A 190 6.47 21.37 1.73
CA PRO A 190 5.05 21.46 1.99
C PRO A 190 4.68 22.93 2.13
N SER A 191 3.93 23.46 1.15
CA SER A 191 3.23 24.72 1.31
C SER A 191 2.22 24.49 2.42
N ARG A 192 2.53 24.98 3.63
CA ARG A 192 1.55 25.09 4.72
C ARG A 192 0.27 25.72 4.15
N VAL A 193 -0.87 25.29 4.70
CA VAL A 193 -2.24 25.82 4.54
C VAL A 193 -2.98 25.14 3.38
N LEU A 194 -4.05 24.38 3.63
CA LEU A 194 -5.38 24.90 4.00
C LEU A 194 -6.05 24.09 5.13
N THR A 195 -6.10 24.70 6.32
CA THR A 195 -7.27 24.59 7.20
C THR A 195 -8.45 25.30 6.52
N PRO A 196 -9.61 24.65 6.31
CA PRO A 196 -10.87 25.38 6.19
C PRO A 196 -11.26 26.01 7.54
#